data_AF-A0A7S0KET5-F1
#
_entry.id   AF-A0A7S0KET5-F1
#
_cell.length_a   1.000
_cell.length_b   1.000
_cell.length_c   1.000
_cell.angle_alpha   90.00
_cell.angle_beta   90.00
_cell.angle_gamma   90.00
#
_symmetry.space_group_name_H-M   'P 1'
#
loop_
_entity.id
_entity.type
_entity.pdbx_description
1 polymer ?
#
loop_
_entity_poly.entity_id
_entity_poly.type
_entity_poly.pdbx_seq_one_letter_code
_entity_poly.pdbx_strand_id
1 'polypeptide(L)'
;VESVRFTDNTIGIAADPDLLTLTNAALAVAGTLTVSDDVKLSEDAAVITHTAPTTATNAGLAISSTNFHVDVESVRFTSKQIGTTTDADLITLADNAVAVAGTLTVSDDVKLSEANAVIEHTSTDAAASLTIKSSSGYVDVESVRFTTDEIGIATDADLIKLSDQQVSVRGKLQTTDDILMSEATAALTHDAASGVGLAITSSNGYVDVESVRFTGLQMGLDGAEDLITLSNANVKITGTLDTTGYIKVASTKFTVDATGNTYADGTLGVKGVSTLEDDL
;
A
#
# COMPACT_ATOMS: atom_id res chain seq x y z
N VAL A 1 2.98 -66.15 -62.62
CA VAL A 1 3.43 -65.14 -61.64
C VAL A 1 2.45 -63.97 -61.74
N GLU A 2 1.25 -64.18 -61.20
CA GLU A 2 0.38 -63.09 -60.79
C GLU A 2 1.07 -62.36 -59.64
N SER A 3 1.27 -61.04 -59.68
CA SER A 3 1.55 -60.38 -58.40
C SER A 3 1.19 -58.91 -58.30
N VAL A 4 1.13 -58.13 -59.40
CA VAL A 4 0.69 -56.72 -59.37
C VAL A 4 -0.12 -56.39 -60.62
N ARG A 5 -1.20 -55.62 -60.49
CA ARG A 5 -2.04 -55.15 -61.60
C ARG A 5 -2.12 -53.61 -61.61
N PHE A 6 -2.01 -53.01 -62.81
CA PHE A 6 -2.24 -51.58 -63.09
C PHE A 6 -3.47 -51.43 -64.00
N THR A 7 -4.42 -50.60 -63.61
CA THR A 7 -5.62 -50.33 -64.42
C THR A 7 -6.00 -48.87 -64.32
N ASP A 8 -5.96 -48.14 -65.44
CA ASP A 8 -6.17 -46.69 -65.51
C ASP A 8 -5.37 -45.91 -64.45
N ASN A 9 -5.99 -45.60 -63.31
CA ASN A 9 -5.41 -44.83 -62.21
C ASN A 9 -5.24 -45.59 -60.86
N THR A 10 -5.36 -46.93 -60.82
CA THR A 10 -5.24 -47.76 -59.59
C THR A 10 -4.17 -48.87 -59.66
N ILE A 11 -3.69 -49.33 -58.49
CA ILE A 11 -2.63 -50.35 -58.33
C ILE A 11 -2.98 -51.37 -57.21
N GLY A 12 -2.96 -52.71 -57.48
CA GLY A 12 -3.31 -53.78 -56.50
C GLY A 12 -2.98 -55.26 -56.86
N ILE A 13 -3.57 -56.26 -56.16
CA ILE A 13 -3.36 -57.75 -56.26
C ILE A 13 -4.65 -58.57 -56.57
N ALA A 14 -4.57 -59.90 -56.71
CA ALA A 14 -5.70 -60.75 -57.14
C ALA A 14 -6.88 -60.82 -56.16
N ALA A 15 -6.60 -60.74 -54.85
CA ALA A 15 -7.62 -60.71 -53.80
C ALA A 15 -8.08 -59.28 -53.44
N ASP A 16 -7.30 -58.23 -53.79
CA ASP A 16 -7.54 -56.82 -53.43
C ASP A 16 -6.97 -55.87 -54.52
N PRO A 17 -7.79 -55.41 -55.47
CA PRO A 17 -7.30 -54.76 -56.69
C PRO A 17 -7.04 -53.25 -56.58
N ASP A 18 -7.44 -52.55 -55.52
CA ASP A 18 -7.45 -51.08 -55.41
C ASP A 18 -6.72 -50.50 -54.18
N LEU A 19 -5.65 -51.16 -53.72
CA LEU A 19 -4.86 -50.79 -52.55
C LEU A 19 -4.28 -49.36 -52.57
N LEU A 20 -3.87 -48.86 -53.75
CA LEU A 20 -3.46 -47.47 -54.00
C LEU A 20 -4.26 -46.87 -55.16
N THR A 21 -4.78 -45.65 -54.97
CA THR A 21 -5.49 -44.90 -56.01
C THR A 21 -4.84 -43.54 -56.23
N LEU A 22 -4.52 -43.24 -57.49
CA LEU A 22 -3.94 -41.97 -57.92
C LEU A 22 -5.02 -41.11 -58.56
N THR A 23 -5.07 -39.86 -58.12
CA THR A 23 -5.84 -38.82 -58.80
C THR A 23 -4.87 -37.75 -59.26
N ASN A 24 -5.36 -36.71 -59.94
CA ASN A 24 -4.51 -35.62 -60.39
C ASN A 24 -3.73 -34.92 -59.24
N ALA A 25 -4.03 -35.23 -57.96
CA ALA A 25 -3.42 -34.57 -56.79
C ALA A 25 -3.33 -35.36 -55.46
N ALA A 26 -3.86 -36.59 -55.30
CA ALA A 26 -3.85 -37.29 -54.01
C ALA A 26 -3.51 -38.78 -54.13
N LEU A 27 -2.96 -39.32 -53.04
CA LEU A 27 -2.78 -40.75 -52.84
C LEU A 27 -3.68 -41.23 -51.69
N ALA A 28 -4.54 -42.19 -51.97
CA ALA A 28 -5.29 -42.93 -50.96
C ALA A 28 -4.65 -44.30 -50.72
N VAL A 29 -4.55 -44.71 -49.45
CA VAL A 29 -4.03 -46.02 -49.03
C VAL A 29 -5.15 -46.76 -48.30
N ALA A 30 -5.57 -47.92 -48.81
CA ALA A 30 -6.50 -48.79 -48.11
C ALA A 30 -5.73 -49.61 -47.06
N GLY A 31 -5.81 -49.23 -45.78
CA GLY A 31 -5.04 -49.85 -44.69
C GLY A 31 -4.06 -48.87 -44.01
N THR A 32 -2.90 -49.34 -43.55
CA THR A 32 -1.92 -48.56 -42.76
C THR A 32 -0.71 -48.10 -43.58
N LEU A 33 -0.19 -46.90 -43.28
CA LEU A 33 1.07 -46.36 -43.81
C LEU A 33 2.21 -46.40 -42.77
N THR A 34 3.40 -46.88 -43.17
CA THR A 34 4.62 -46.91 -42.35
C THR A 34 5.79 -46.25 -43.10
N VAL A 35 6.59 -45.43 -42.40
CA VAL A 35 7.76 -44.71 -42.94
C VAL A 35 8.97 -44.98 -42.03
N SER A 36 10.16 -45.26 -42.59
CA SER A 36 11.32 -45.81 -41.84
C SER A 36 12.41 -44.80 -41.43
N ASP A 37 12.34 -43.57 -41.93
CA ASP A 37 13.22 -42.45 -41.59
C ASP A 37 12.35 -41.28 -41.15
N ASP A 38 12.92 -40.09 -40.94
CA ASP A 38 12.17 -38.89 -40.60
C ASP A 38 10.93 -38.80 -41.49
N VAL A 39 9.74 -39.02 -40.88
CA VAL A 39 8.51 -38.50 -41.45
C VAL A 39 8.67 -37.02 -41.31
N LYS A 40 9.30 -36.49 -42.34
CA LYS A 40 9.41 -35.08 -42.57
C LYS A 40 8.02 -34.67 -42.97
N LEU A 41 7.15 -34.58 -41.96
CA LEU A 41 5.92 -33.81 -42.00
C LEU A 41 6.47 -32.45 -42.00
N SER A 42 6.65 -32.06 -43.24
CA SER A 42 7.54 -31.00 -43.56
C SER A 42 6.84 -29.69 -43.16
N GLU A 43 6.17 -29.66 -42.01
CA GLU A 43 4.90 -29.03 -41.66
C GLU A 43 4.71 -29.09 -40.15
N ASP A 44 5.04 -30.22 -39.48
CA ASP A 44 5.09 -30.38 -38.01
C ASP A 44 3.80 -30.09 -37.21
N ALA A 45 3.23 -28.86 -37.37
CA ALA A 45 1.80 -28.56 -37.56
C ALA A 45 1.22 -29.35 -38.75
N ALA A 46 1.98 -30.33 -39.26
CA ALA A 46 1.62 -31.67 -39.68
C ALA A 46 0.28 -32.08 -39.13
N VAL A 47 -0.70 -31.72 -39.93
CA VAL A 47 -2.05 -32.15 -39.69
C VAL A 47 -2.09 -33.58 -40.20
N ILE A 48 -1.64 -34.42 -39.32
CA ILE A 48 -2.34 -35.66 -39.17
C ILE A 48 -3.82 -35.18 -38.97
N THR A 49 -4.73 -35.49 -39.89
CA THR A 49 -6.13 -35.01 -39.80
C THR A 49 -6.96 -36.21 -39.46
N HIS A 50 -7.55 -36.14 -38.28
CA HIS A 50 -8.53 -37.13 -37.91
C HIS A 50 -9.92 -36.59 -38.23
N THR A 51 -10.53 -37.14 -39.27
CA THR A 51 -11.93 -36.88 -39.57
C THR A 51 -12.75 -38.09 -39.12
N ALA A 52 -13.68 -37.88 -38.20
CA ALA A 52 -14.78 -38.81 -38.00
C ALA A 52 -16.10 -38.09 -38.29
N PRO A 53 -17.19 -38.81 -38.59
CA PRO A 53 -18.50 -38.22 -38.84
C PRO A 53 -18.92 -37.27 -37.71
N THR A 54 -19.68 -36.22 -37.99
CA THR A 54 -20.09 -35.20 -37.00
C THR A 54 -21.01 -35.74 -35.88
N THR A 55 -21.55 -36.94 -36.05
CA THR A 55 -22.27 -37.71 -35.02
C THR A 55 -21.36 -38.62 -34.20
N ALA A 56 -20.11 -38.81 -34.64
CA ALA A 56 -19.09 -39.55 -33.93
C ALA A 56 -18.44 -38.63 -32.90
N THR A 57 -18.51 -39.03 -31.64
CA THR A 57 -18.10 -38.21 -30.49
C THR A 57 -16.58 -38.09 -30.32
N ASN A 58 -15.78 -38.78 -31.15
CA ASN A 58 -14.34 -38.99 -30.92
C ASN A 58 -13.48 -38.77 -32.19
N ALA A 59 -13.69 -37.62 -32.84
CA ALA A 59 -12.89 -37.20 -34.00
C ALA A 59 -11.58 -36.50 -33.55
N GLY A 60 -10.50 -37.23 -33.18
CA GLY A 60 -9.30 -36.62 -32.58
C GLY A 60 -7.95 -37.06 -33.14
N LEU A 61 -6.95 -36.19 -33.02
CA LEU A 61 -5.66 -36.29 -33.68
C LEU A 61 -4.48 -36.73 -32.77
N ALA A 62 -3.62 -37.68 -33.20
CA ALA A 62 -2.43 -38.16 -32.47
C ALA A 62 -1.08 -37.84 -33.17
N ILE A 63 -0.08 -37.33 -32.42
CA ILE A 63 1.29 -36.93 -32.87
C ILE A 63 2.35 -37.42 -31.85
N SER A 64 3.48 -38.04 -32.26
CA SER A 64 4.47 -38.64 -31.32
C SER A 64 5.92 -38.82 -31.87
N SER A 65 6.91 -38.83 -30.97
CA SER A 65 8.37 -38.91 -31.20
C SER A 65 8.98 -39.98 -30.28
N THR A 66 9.81 -40.88 -30.82
CA THR A 66 10.31 -42.07 -30.10
C THR A 66 11.74 -41.93 -29.59
N ASN A 67 12.57 -41.04 -30.19
CA ASN A 67 14.02 -41.00 -29.96
C ASN A 67 14.57 -39.72 -29.28
N PHE A 68 13.86 -38.58 -29.32
CA PHE A 68 14.18 -37.30 -28.64
C PHE A 68 12.86 -36.70 -28.09
N HIS A 69 12.79 -35.41 -27.76
CA HIS A 69 11.51 -34.74 -27.48
C HIS A 69 10.52 -34.94 -28.66
N VAL A 70 9.21 -35.16 -28.40
CA VAL A 70 8.26 -34.46 -29.28
C VAL A 70 8.49 -33.04 -28.83
N ASP A 71 9.20 -32.32 -29.66
CA ASP A 71 9.30 -30.88 -29.57
C ASP A 71 7.91 -30.29 -29.80
N VAL A 72 7.20 -30.32 -28.67
CA VAL A 72 5.96 -29.73 -28.14
C VAL A 72 6.17 -29.80 -26.63
N GLU A 73 7.39 -29.46 -26.25
CA GLU A 73 8.07 -30.03 -25.11
C GLU A 73 7.47 -29.50 -23.80
N SER A 74 7.14 -30.43 -22.89
CA SER A 74 6.58 -30.24 -21.54
C SER A 74 5.17 -29.62 -21.42
N VAL A 75 4.33 -29.66 -22.48
CA VAL A 75 2.99 -29.02 -22.50
C VAL A 75 1.86 -29.98 -22.93
N ARG A 76 0.70 -29.86 -22.27
CA ARG A 76 -0.52 -30.65 -22.47
C ARG A 76 -1.70 -29.76 -22.80
N PHE A 77 -2.56 -30.20 -23.73
CA PHE A 77 -3.86 -29.59 -24.06
C PHE A 77 -4.99 -30.59 -23.80
N THR A 78 -6.00 -30.21 -23.01
CA THR A 78 -7.12 -31.07 -22.63
C THR A 78 -8.44 -30.32 -22.78
N SER A 79 -9.14 -30.52 -23.89
CA SER A 79 -10.35 -29.76 -24.22
C SER A 79 -10.08 -28.25 -24.16
N LYS A 80 -10.55 -27.59 -23.10
CA LYS A 80 -10.30 -26.17 -22.84
C LYS A 80 -9.10 -25.91 -21.91
N GLN A 81 -8.35 -26.90 -21.45
CA GLN A 81 -7.28 -26.71 -20.48
C GLN A 81 -5.90 -26.86 -21.12
N ILE A 82 -4.92 -26.16 -20.58
CA ILE A 82 -3.50 -26.27 -20.92
C ILE A 82 -2.74 -26.44 -19.63
N GLY A 83 -1.75 -27.30 -19.63
CA GLY A 83 -0.87 -27.39 -18.49
C GLY A 83 0.36 -28.19 -18.76
N THR A 84 1.03 -28.55 -17.68
CA THR A 84 2.11 -29.50 -17.74
C THR A 84 1.54 -30.89 -17.48
N THR A 85 2.44 -31.80 -17.20
CA THR A 85 2.10 -33.15 -16.83
C THR A 85 1.58 -33.25 -15.38
N THR A 86 2.01 -32.39 -14.44
CA THR A 86 1.64 -32.41 -13.00
C THR A 86 0.46 -31.54 -12.64
N ASP A 87 0.11 -30.66 -13.55
CA ASP A 87 -0.88 -29.64 -13.34
C ASP A 87 -1.51 -29.38 -14.71
N ALA A 88 -2.61 -30.09 -14.95
CA ALA A 88 -3.26 -30.19 -16.24
C ALA A 88 -4.15 -28.98 -16.54
N ASP A 89 -4.54 -28.30 -15.47
CA ASP A 89 -5.39 -27.14 -15.43
C ASP A 89 -4.64 -25.90 -14.94
N LEU A 90 -3.30 -25.92 -15.05
CA LEU A 90 -2.45 -24.73 -14.89
C LEU A 90 -3.09 -23.54 -15.58
N ILE A 91 -3.70 -23.78 -16.73
CA ILE A 91 -4.53 -22.86 -17.48
C ILE A 91 -5.85 -23.56 -17.81
N THR A 92 -6.96 -22.95 -17.45
CA THR A 92 -8.29 -23.34 -17.95
C THR A 92 -8.85 -22.22 -18.80
N LEU A 93 -9.20 -22.55 -20.03
CA LEU A 93 -9.87 -21.66 -20.97
C LEU A 93 -11.37 -21.77 -20.78
N ALA A 94 -12.04 -20.63 -20.85
CA ALA A 94 -13.48 -20.55 -20.85
C ALA A 94 -13.90 -19.39 -21.77
N ASP A 95 -15.21 -19.25 -21.93
CA ASP A 95 -15.75 -18.18 -22.75
C ASP A 95 -15.57 -16.87 -21.96
N ASN A 96 -14.69 -15.99 -22.46
CA ASN A 96 -14.29 -14.73 -21.81
C ASN A 96 -13.52 -14.87 -20.49
N ALA A 97 -12.81 -15.99 -20.26
CA ALA A 97 -11.97 -16.15 -19.08
C ALA A 97 -10.79 -17.11 -19.30
N VAL A 98 -9.69 -16.81 -18.62
CA VAL A 98 -8.57 -17.72 -18.41
C VAL A 98 -8.34 -17.81 -16.91
N ALA A 99 -8.44 -19.01 -16.36
CA ALA A 99 -8.06 -19.27 -14.98
C ALA A 99 -6.65 -19.85 -14.96
N VAL A 100 -5.80 -19.35 -14.05
CA VAL A 100 -4.47 -19.91 -13.79
C VAL A 100 -4.50 -20.53 -12.39
N ALA A 101 -4.35 -21.85 -12.30
CA ALA A 101 -4.40 -22.56 -11.02
C ALA A 101 -3.07 -22.45 -10.24
N GLY A 102 -1.95 -22.33 -10.96
CA GLY A 102 -0.61 -22.18 -10.40
C GLY A 102 -0.19 -20.74 -10.16
N THR A 103 1.06 -20.56 -9.71
CA THR A 103 1.68 -19.23 -9.64
C THR A 103 2.07 -18.77 -11.04
N LEU A 104 1.58 -17.60 -11.44
CA LEU A 104 2.06 -16.93 -12.64
C LEU A 104 3.34 -16.14 -12.30
N THR A 105 4.49 -16.62 -12.80
CA THR A 105 5.75 -15.86 -12.73
C THR A 105 5.90 -15.05 -14.02
N VAL A 106 5.96 -13.73 -13.88
CA VAL A 106 6.22 -12.81 -14.99
C VAL A 106 7.63 -12.25 -14.81
N SER A 107 8.52 -12.50 -15.78
CA SER A 107 9.94 -12.08 -15.71
C SER A 107 10.17 -10.62 -16.13
N ASP A 108 9.11 -9.88 -16.39
CA ASP A 108 9.09 -8.50 -16.89
C ASP A 108 7.82 -7.81 -16.36
N ASP A 109 7.44 -6.66 -16.92
CA ASP A 109 6.26 -5.91 -16.51
C ASP A 109 4.92 -6.62 -16.78
N VAL A 110 3.92 -6.26 -15.97
CA VAL A 110 2.51 -6.55 -16.23
C VAL A 110 1.82 -5.22 -16.54
N LYS A 111 1.05 -5.15 -17.61
CA LYS A 111 0.27 -3.95 -17.98
C LYS A 111 -1.20 -4.31 -18.07
N LEU A 112 -2.03 -3.46 -17.48
CA LEU A 112 -3.47 -3.57 -17.58
C LEU A 112 -3.97 -2.33 -18.35
N SER A 113 -4.67 -2.55 -19.47
CA SER A 113 -4.91 -1.50 -20.47
C SER A 113 -6.35 -1.00 -20.54
N GLU A 114 -7.27 -1.75 -19.95
CA GLU A 114 -8.63 -1.27 -19.73
C GLU A 114 -8.59 0.02 -18.93
N ALA A 115 -9.48 0.97 -19.27
CA ALA A 115 -9.58 2.23 -18.54
C ALA A 115 -9.77 2.02 -17.03
N ASN A 116 -10.44 0.92 -16.68
CA ASN A 116 -10.75 0.51 -15.31
C ASN A 116 -10.24 -0.92 -15.07
N ALA A 117 -8.94 -1.15 -15.31
CA ALA A 117 -8.32 -2.40 -14.93
C ALA A 117 -8.43 -2.67 -13.42
N VAL A 118 -8.71 -3.92 -13.07
CA VAL A 118 -8.87 -4.34 -11.67
C VAL A 118 -7.89 -5.48 -11.38
N ILE A 119 -7.18 -5.36 -10.26
CA ILE A 119 -6.54 -6.49 -9.57
C ILE A 119 -7.39 -6.72 -8.32
N GLU A 120 -8.13 -7.82 -8.29
CA GLU A 120 -9.05 -8.14 -7.19
C GLU A 120 -8.50 -9.30 -6.36
N HIS A 121 -8.51 -9.13 -5.04
CA HIS A 121 -8.22 -10.19 -4.08
C HIS A 121 -9.49 -10.48 -3.29
N THR A 122 -10.14 -11.63 -3.57
CA THR A 122 -11.49 -11.97 -3.06
C THR A 122 -11.48 -12.96 -1.89
N SER A 123 -10.33 -13.22 -1.27
CA SER A 123 -10.27 -14.17 -0.14
C SER A 123 -11.13 -13.69 1.03
N THR A 124 -11.83 -14.63 1.67
CA THR A 124 -12.64 -14.38 2.88
C THR A 124 -11.88 -14.68 4.18
N ASP A 125 -10.63 -15.15 4.09
CA ASP A 125 -9.77 -15.36 5.26
C ASP A 125 -9.31 -14.01 5.81
N ALA A 126 -9.51 -13.78 7.11
CA ALA A 126 -9.12 -12.55 7.80
C ALA A 126 -7.60 -12.29 7.74
N ALA A 127 -6.78 -13.32 7.52
CA ALA A 127 -5.34 -13.19 7.37
C ALA A 127 -4.87 -13.00 5.92
N ALA A 128 -5.76 -13.12 4.94
CA ALA A 128 -5.38 -13.00 3.53
C ALA A 128 -5.15 -11.53 3.14
N SER A 129 -4.20 -11.29 2.24
CA SER A 129 -3.82 -9.95 1.80
C SER A 129 -3.33 -9.93 0.35
N LEU A 130 -3.48 -8.77 -0.30
CA LEU A 130 -2.77 -8.48 -1.53
C LEU A 130 -1.40 -7.90 -1.19
N THR A 131 -0.33 -8.67 -1.40
CA THR A 131 1.04 -8.21 -1.17
C THR A 131 1.63 -7.64 -2.45
N ILE A 132 2.05 -6.37 -2.40
CA ILE A 132 2.84 -5.71 -3.46
C ILE A 132 4.17 -5.28 -2.84
N LYS A 133 5.29 -5.82 -3.34
CA LYS A 133 6.61 -5.63 -2.72
C LYS A 133 7.75 -5.61 -3.74
N SER A 134 8.83 -4.93 -3.37
CA SER A 134 10.12 -4.98 -4.06
C SER A 134 11.20 -5.48 -3.10
N SER A 135 12.05 -6.41 -3.54
CA SER A 135 13.17 -6.94 -2.74
C SER A 135 14.46 -6.10 -2.85
N SER A 136 14.54 -5.20 -3.84
CA SER A 136 15.78 -4.45 -4.12
C SER A 136 15.52 -3.02 -4.61
N GLY A 137 14.42 -2.38 -4.18
CA GLY A 137 14.06 -1.02 -4.56
C GLY A 137 12.74 -0.56 -3.93
N TYR A 138 12.03 0.33 -4.62
CA TYR A 138 10.75 0.86 -4.17
C TYR A 138 9.58 0.25 -4.95
N VAL A 139 8.39 0.38 -4.39
CA VAL A 139 7.13 0.25 -5.12
C VAL A 139 6.66 1.67 -5.41
N ASP A 140 6.80 2.10 -6.65
CA ASP A 140 6.36 3.42 -7.07
C ASP A 140 4.86 3.40 -7.36
N VAL A 141 4.13 4.33 -6.74
CA VAL A 141 2.69 4.51 -6.91
C VAL A 141 2.41 6.00 -7.14
N GLU A 142 1.83 6.34 -8.28
CA GLU A 142 1.56 7.74 -8.64
C GLU A 142 0.43 8.33 -7.80
N SER A 143 -0.63 7.55 -7.57
CA SER A 143 -1.79 7.98 -6.80
C SER A 143 -2.31 6.83 -5.97
N VAL A 144 -2.42 7.08 -4.67
CA VAL A 144 -2.99 6.13 -3.72
C VAL A 144 -4.34 6.69 -3.25
N ARG A 145 -5.37 5.85 -3.34
CA ARG A 145 -6.69 6.14 -2.79
C ARG A 145 -7.14 4.95 -1.96
N PHE A 146 -7.58 5.23 -0.74
CA PHE A 146 -8.22 4.27 0.14
C PHE A 146 -9.74 4.45 0.04
N THR A 147 -10.48 3.35 -0.12
CA THR A 147 -11.95 3.36 -0.13
C THR A 147 -12.53 3.29 1.28
N THR A 148 -11.81 2.61 2.17
CA THR A 148 -12.00 2.69 3.61
C THR A 148 -11.21 3.86 4.16
N ASP A 149 -11.56 4.29 5.37
CA ASP A 149 -10.96 5.42 6.05
C ASP A 149 -9.71 5.06 6.86
N GLU A 150 -9.33 3.79 6.95
CA GLU A 150 -8.29 3.33 7.89
C GLU A 150 -7.00 2.88 7.19
N ILE A 151 -5.86 3.29 7.76
CA ILE A 151 -4.52 2.84 7.41
C ILE A 151 -3.84 2.37 8.70
N GLY A 152 -3.32 1.15 8.69
CA GLY A 152 -2.74 0.53 9.88
C GLY A 152 -1.80 -0.62 9.61
N ILE A 153 -1.45 -1.31 10.69
CA ILE A 153 -0.65 -2.53 10.72
C ILE A 153 -1.52 -3.71 11.16
N ALA A 154 -1.00 -4.93 11.07
CA ALA A 154 -1.75 -6.15 11.38
C ALA A 154 -2.40 -6.17 12.78
N THR A 155 -1.79 -5.50 13.77
CA THR A 155 -2.31 -5.44 15.15
C THR A 155 -3.08 -4.18 15.49
N ASP A 156 -3.07 -3.17 14.61
CA ASP A 156 -3.69 -1.86 14.82
C ASP A 156 -4.11 -1.30 13.46
N ALA A 157 -5.36 -1.61 13.07
CA ALA A 157 -5.86 -1.34 11.73
C ALA A 157 -6.15 0.15 11.48
N ASP A 158 -6.40 0.93 12.53
CA ASP A 158 -6.85 2.33 12.44
C ASP A 158 -5.85 3.33 13.03
N LEU A 159 -4.55 3.03 12.89
CA LEU A 159 -3.46 3.92 13.33
C LEU A 159 -3.59 5.33 12.74
N ILE A 160 -3.99 5.41 11.47
CA ILE A 160 -4.40 6.64 10.79
C ILE A 160 -5.83 6.46 10.27
N LYS A 161 -6.69 7.45 10.55
CA LYS A 161 -8.07 7.51 10.03
C LYS A 161 -8.27 8.77 9.18
N LEU A 162 -8.69 8.59 7.94
CA LEU A 162 -8.99 9.60 6.94
C LEU A 162 -10.49 9.90 6.94
N SER A 163 -10.86 11.11 7.35
CA SER A 163 -12.24 11.58 7.36
C SER A 163 -12.37 12.85 6.54
N ASP A 164 -13.60 13.33 6.33
CA ASP A 164 -13.80 14.58 5.59
C ASP A 164 -12.99 15.71 6.23
N GLN A 165 -12.02 16.23 5.48
CA GLN A 165 -11.13 17.32 5.87
C GLN A 165 -10.32 17.07 7.17
N GLN A 166 -10.13 15.81 7.59
CA GLN A 166 -9.40 15.49 8.82
C GLN A 166 -8.61 14.19 8.70
N VAL A 167 -7.40 14.21 9.25
CA VAL A 167 -6.57 13.03 9.50
C VAL A 167 -6.45 12.85 11.01
N SER A 168 -6.89 11.71 11.53
CA SER A 168 -6.68 11.33 12.93
C SER A 168 -5.52 10.35 13.04
N VAL A 169 -4.67 10.54 14.05
CA VAL A 169 -3.55 9.65 14.37
C VAL A 169 -3.77 9.14 15.78
N ARG A 170 -4.03 7.84 15.95
CA ARG A 170 -4.25 7.23 17.27
C ARG A 170 -2.96 7.02 18.08
N GLY A 171 -1.82 6.97 17.38
CA GLY A 171 -0.50 6.79 17.96
C GLY A 171 0.24 8.11 18.21
N LYS A 172 1.54 7.99 18.51
CA LYS A 172 2.44 9.14 18.58
C LYS A 172 2.78 9.62 17.17
N LEU A 173 2.55 10.89 16.87
CA LEU A 173 3.12 11.54 15.68
C LEU A 173 4.57 11.96 15.98
N GLN A 174 5.51 11.48 15.17
CA GLN A 174 6.91 11.93 15.19
C GLN A 174 7.25 12.59 13.85
N THR A 175 7.62 13.86 13.89
CA THR A 175 8.18 14.59 12.75
C THR A 175 9.68 14.79 12.97
N THR A 176 10.47 14.71 11.90
CA THR A 176 11.93 14.92 11.97
C THR A 176 12.35 16.34 11.60
N ASP A 177 11.38 17.14 11.17
CA ASP A 177 11.54 18.50 10.68
C ASP A 177 10.39 19.36 11.20
N ASP A 178 10.37 20.62 10.79
CA ASP A 178 9.43 21.64 11.21
C ASP A 178 7.96 21.28 10.88
N ILE A 179 7.05 21.75 11.73
CA ILE A 179 5.61 21.71 11.50
C ILE A 179 5.16 23.12 11.10
N LEU A 180 4.76 23.29 9.84
CA LEU A 180 4.20 24.54 9.34
C LEU A 180 2.67 24.56 9.49
N MET A 181 2.15 25.59 10.13
CA MET A 181 0.70 25.81 10.35
C MET A 181 0.29 27.14 9.69
N SER A 182 0.06 27.12 8.38
CA SER A 182 -0.06 28.32 7.55
C SER A 182 -1.39 29.05 7.62
N GLU A 183 -2.44 28.40 8.15
CA GLU A 183 -3.75 29.04 8.28
C GLU A 183 -3.69 30.20 9.29
N ALA A 184 -4.35 31.31 8.98
CA ALA A 184 -4.33 32.52 9.84
C ALA A 184 -4.87 32.25 11.26
N THR A 185 -5.70 31.21 11.39
CA THR A 185 -6.29 30.76 12.66
C THR A 185 -5.83 29.34 13.02
N ALA A 186 -4.66 28.91 12.55
CA ALA A 186 -4.15 27.59 12.89
C ALA A 186 -3.99 27.47 14.41
N ALA A 187 -4.44 26.34 14.96
CA ALA A 187 -4.49 26.12 16.40
C ALA A 187 -3.98 24.72 16.75
N LEU A 188 -3.28 24.63 17.88
CA LEU A 188 -2.98 23.37 18.54
C LEU A 188 -3.89 23.26 19.77
N THR A 189 -4.84 22.31 19.72
CA THR A 189 -5.85 22.14 20.77
C THR A 189 -5.55 20.89 21.58
N HIS A 190 -5.69 21.00 22.91
CA HIS A 190 -5.65 19.88 23.84
C HIS A 190 -6.98 19.86 24.60
N ASP A 191 -7.72 18.75 24.52
CA ASP A 191 -9.13 18.64 24.95
C ASP A 191 -9.36 17.54 26.00
N ALA A 192 -8.30 17.02 26.63
CA ALA A 192 -8.43 15.96 27.62
C ALA A 192 -9.32 16.38 28.81
N ALA A 193 -10.15 15.45 29.29
CA ALA A 193 -11.28 15.74 30.18
C ALA A 193 -10.93 16.25 31.60
N SER A 194 -9.69 16.06 32.10
CA SER A 194 -9.23 16.69 33.36
C SER A 194 -7.75 16.45 33.67
N GLY A 195 -7.11 17.43 34.32
CA GLY A 195 -5.89 17.24 35.12
C GLY A 195 -4.57 17.12 34.37
N VAL A 196 -4.55 17.42 33.06
CA VAL A 196 -3.34 17.40 32.25
C VAL A 196 -3.31 18.61 31.32
N GLY A 197 -2.12 19.20 31.15
CA GLY A 197 -1.88 20.29 30.21
C GLY A 197 -1.20 19.80 28.93
N LEU A 198 -1.06 20.70 27.95
CA LEU A 198 -0.21 20.46 26.79
C LEU A 198 1.26 20.60 27.18
N ALA A 199 2.02 19.51 27.11
CA ALA A 199 3.46 19.55 27.33
C ALA A 199 4.20 19.98 26.05
N ILE A 200 5.00 21.05 26.14
CA ILE A 200 5.93 21.48 25.09
C ILE A 200 7.31 21.56 25.73
N THR A 201 8.20 20.64 25.36
CA THR A 201 9.48 20.46 26.05
C THR A 201 10.64 20.28 25.07
N SER A 202 11.83 20.66 25.53
CA SER A 202 13.10 20.40 24.85
C SER A 202 14.06 19.74 25.84
N SER A 203 14.58 18.55 25.51
CA SER A 203 15.53 17.83 26.38
C SER A 203 16.97 18.29 26.19
N ASN A 204 17.28 18.97 25.08
CA ASN A 204 18.64 19.34 24.68
C ASN A 204 18.82 20.86 24.52
N GLY A 205 17.84 21.68 24.93
CA GLY A 205 17.89 23.13 24.73
C GLY A 205 16.66 23.83 25.27
N TYR A 206 16.16 24.81 24.53
CA TYR A 206 15.04 25.65 24.92
C TYR A 206 13.84 25.47 23.99
N VAL A 207 12.68 25.92 24.45
CA VAL A 207 11.51 26.17 23.61
C VAL A 207 11.49 27.66 23.34
N ASP A 208 11.79 28.05 22.10
CA ASP A 208 11.75 29.44 21.67
C ASP A 208 10.31 29.83 21.33
N VAL A 209 9.86 30.95 21.89
CA VAL A 209 8.53 31.53 21.65
C VAL A 209 8.69 33.02 21.40
N GLU A 210 8.25 33.48 20.23
CA GLU A 210 8.38 34.90 19.85
C GLU A 210 7.45 35.79 20.69
N SER A 211 6.22 35.35 20.89
CA SER A 211 5.22 36.10 21.65
C SER A 211 4.32 35.16 22.42
N VAL A 212 4.21 35.40 23.72
CA VAL A 212 3.32 34.66 24.61
C VAL A 212 2.12 35.54 24.95
N ARG A 213 0.93 34.99 24.78
CA ARG A 213 -0.33 35.59 25.21
C ARG A 213 -1.15 34.56 25.95
N PHE A 214 -1.60 34.92 27.15
CA PHE A 214 -2.57 34.15 27.91
C PHE A 214 -3.94 34.82 27.82
N THR A 215 -4.98 34.03 27.55
CA THR A 215 -6.37 34.49 27.59
C THR A 215 -7.02 34.24 28.95
N GLY A 216 -6.57 33.20 29.65
CA GLY A 216 -6.83 33.02 31.07
C GLY A 216 -6.12 34.09 31.90
N LEU A 217 -6.72 34.43 33.04
CA LEU A 217 -6.15 35.42 33.98
C LEU A 217 -5.04 34.83 34.84
N GLN A 218 -4.99 33.51 34.97
CA GLN A 218 -4.18 32.82 35.97
C GLN A 218 -3.02 32.07 35.30
N MET A 219 -1.85 32.15 35.92
CA MET A 219 -0.69 31.32 35.61
C MET A 219 -0.19 30.71 36.92
N GLY A 220 0.04 29.40 36.92
CA GLY A 220 0.35 28.67 38.14
C GLY A 220 0.89 27.27 37.89
N LEU A 221 0.91 26.49 38.96
CA LEU A 221 1.30 25.08 38.96
C LEU A 221 0.06 24.19 39.06
N ASP A 222 0.25 22.89 38.88
CA ASP A 222 -0.80 21.91 39.18
C ASP A 222 -1.27 22.05 40.65
N GLY A 223 -2.59 22.19 40.84
CA GLY A 223 -3.22 22.45 42.13
C GLY A 223 -3.02 23.85 42.72
N ALA A 224 -2.29 24.75 42.06
CA ALA A 224 -2.05 26.14 42.49
C ALA A 224 -2.08 27.09 41.29
N GLU A 225 -3.26 27.24 40.68
CA GLU A 225 -3.45 27.93 39.40
C GLU A 225 -3.20 29.45 39.49
N ASP A 226 -3.33 30.07 40.67
CA ASP A 226 -3.38 31.53 40.86
C ASP A 226 -2.09 32.18 41.38
N LEU A 227 -0.92 31.58 41.12
CA LEU A 227 0.38 32.15 41.50
C LEU A 227 0.58 33.55 40.94
N ILE A 228 0.25 33.73 39.66
CA ILE A 228 0.14 35.04 39.01
C ILE A 228 -1.29 35.18 38.50
N THR A 229 -1.97 36.25 38.92
CA THR A 229 -3.29 36.61 38.41
C THR A 229 -3.24 37.97 37.73
N LEU A 230 -3.54 37.99 36.44
CA LEU A 230 -3.75 39.19 35.65
C LEU A 230 -5.16 39.73 35.90
N SER A 231 -5.29 41.04 36.04
CA SER A 231 -6.57 41.73 36.11
C SER A 231 -6.44 43.07 35.40
N ASN A 232 -7.53 43.82 35.27
CA ASN A 232 -7.49 45.10 34.56
C ASN A 232 -6.44 46.03 35.17
N ALA A 233 -5.37 46.29 34.41
CA ALA A 233 -4.22 47.10 34.79
C ALA A 233 -3.45 46.63 36.05
N ASN A 234 -3.57 45.37 36.48
CA ASN A 234 -2.86 44.85 37.65
C ASN A 234 -2.39 43.41 37.45
N VAL A 235 -1.25 43.09 38.06
CA VAL A 235 -0.69 41.74 38.19
C VAL A 235 -0.59 41.43 39.68
N LYS A 236 -1.41 40.50 40.17
CA LYS A 236 -1.30 39.96 41.52
C LYS A 236 -0.32 38.80 41.51
N ILE A 237 0.63 38.81 42.44
CA ILE A 237 1.50 37.68 42.74
C ILE A 237 1.10 37.18 44.12
N THR A 238 0.58 35.94 44.19
CA THR A 238 0.10 35.37 45.46
C THR A 238 1.26 34.91 46.35
N GLY A 239 2.40 34.56 45.74
CA GLY A 239 3.65 34.24 46.43
C GLY A 239 4.56 35.46 46.64
N THR A 240 5.86 35.22 46.73
CA THR A 240 6.89 36.26 46.80
C THR A 240 7.36 36.63 45.39
N LEU A 241 7.51 37.93 45.12
CA LEU A 241 8.27 38.42 43.97
C LEU A 241 9.74 38.55 44.36
N ASP A 242 10.57 37.59 43.96
CA ASP A 242 12.02 37.63 44.13
C ASP A 242 12.68 38.17 42.86
N THR A 243 13.57 39.15 42.99
CA THR A 243 14.26 39.79 41.86
C THR A 243 15.73 39.97 42.17
N THR A 244 16.61 39.59 41.24
CA THR A 244 18.08 39.78 41.38
C THR A 244 18.55 41.22 41.12
N GLY A 245 17.71 42.03 40.46
CA GLY A 245 17.96 43.44 40.16
C GLY A 245 16.98 44.39 40.84
N TYR A 246 16.98 45.65 40.43
CA TYR A 246 16.01 46.63 40.94
C TYR A 246 14.65 46.47 40.26
N ILE A 247 13.57 46.59 41.03
CA ILE A 247 12.24 46.82 40.48
C ILE A 247 12.17 48.27 40.00
N LYS A 248 12.18 48.48 38.68
CA LYS A 248 12.01 49.81 38.11
C LYS A 248 10.53 50.18 38.10
N VAL A 249 10.22 51.29 38.75
CA VAL A 249 8.89 51.88 38.87
C VAL A 249 8.93 53.31 38.36
N ALA A 250 7.83 53.81 37.81
CA ALA A 250 7.75 55.21 37.44
C ALA A 250 7.81 56.09 38.71
N SER A 251 8.46 57.25 38.62
CA SER A 251 8.83 58.09 39.76
C SER A 251 7.67 58.54 40.66
N THR A 252 6.44 58.45 40.19
CA THR A 252 5.22 58.81 40.93
C THR A 252 4.27 57.62 41.13
N LYS A 253 4.73 56.40 40.86
CA LYS A 253 3.86 55.21 40.72
C LYS A 253 4.24 54.07 41.65
N PHE A 254 5.16 54.31 42.60
CA PHE A 254 5.47 53.33 43.63
C PHE A 254 4.75 53.70 44.92
N THR A 255 3.82 52.83 45.31
CA THR A 255 3.12 52.87 46.59
C THR A 255 3.28 51.48 47.20
N VAL A 256 3.75 51.42 48.43
CA VAL A 256 3.76 50.18 49.21
C VAL A 256 2.55 50.27 50.15
N ASP A 257 1.51 49.51 49.84
CA ASP A 257 0.34 49.34 50.70
C ASP A 257 0.42 47.94 51.32
N ALA A 258 0.98 47.88 52.52
CA ALA A 258 1.20 46.63 53.24
C ALA A 258 0.26 46.56 54.45
N THR A 259 -0.42 45.42 54.62
CA THR A 259 -1.21 45.15 55.82
C THR A 259 -0.37 44.70 57.02
N GLY A 260 0.95 44.59 56.83
CA GLY A 260 1.93 44.20 57.85
C GLY A 260 3.20 45.04 57.73
N ASN A 261 4.30 44.57 58.32
CA ASN A 261 5.55 45.31 58.33
C ASN A 261 6.14 45.44 56.91
N THR A 262 6.53 46.66 56.53
CA THR A 262 7.45 46.87 55.42
C THR A 262 8.86 46.76 55.96
N TYR A 263 9.57 45.69 55.61
CA TYR A 263 10.94 45.45 56.04
C TYR A 263 11.90 45.67 54.86
N ALA A 264 12.88 46.56 55.06
CA ALA A 264 13.97 46.78 54.13
C ALA A 264 15.27 46.33 54.79
N ASP A 265 15.86 45.23 54.31
CA ASP A 265 17.20 44.82 54.72
C ASP A 265 18.24 45.69 53.99
N GLY A 266 19.17 46.29 54.73
CA GLY A 266 20.16 47.25 54.21
C GLY A 266 19.76 48.73 54.34
N THR A 267 20.18 49.55 53.36
CA THR A 267 20.04 51.02 53.42
C THR A 267 18.92 51.52 52.51
N LEU A 268 17.94 52.22 53.09
CA LEU A 268 16.94 52.98 52.33
C LEU A 268 17.49 54.35 51.94
N GLY A 269 17.84 54.52 50.68
CA GLY A 269 18.33 55.79 50.13
C GLY A 269 17.19 56.64 49.55
N VAL A 270 16.91 57.77 50.17
CA VAL A 270 15.93 58.76 49.69
C VAL A 270 16.65 60.03 49.22
N LYS A 271 16.48 60.38 47.94
CA LYS A 271 17.13 61.56 47.34
C LYS A 271 16.30 62.84 47.49
N GLY A 272 14.99 62.71 47.69
CA GLY A 272 14.07 63.82 47.88
C GLY A 272 13.70 64.03 49.35
N VAL A 273 12.83 65.01 49.61
CA VAL A 273 12.21 65.18 50.92
C VAL A 273 11.42 63.91 51.26
N SER A 274 11.71 63.33 52.42
CA SER A 274 10.97 62.19 52.94
C SER A 274 10.17 62.64 54.14
N THR A 275 8.91 62.25 54.18
CA THR A 275 8.05 62.43 55.34
C THR A 275 7.72 61.03 55.84
N LEU A 276 8.06 60.76 57.09
CA LEU A 276 7.59 59.59 57.82
C LEU A 276 6.55 60.12 58.81
N GLU A 277 5.36 59.54 58.79
CA GLU A 277 4.24 59.90 59.67
C GLU A 277 3.91 58.69 60.54
N ASP A 278 3.34 58.91 61.74
CA ASP A 278 3.00 57.91 62.78
C ASP A 278 4.18 57.39 63.63
N ASP A 279 3.94 56.38 64.48
CA ASP A 279 4.93 55.76 65.39
C ASP A 279 6.04 55.02 64.61
N LEU A 280 7.26 55.58 64.62
CA LEU A 280 8.50 54.98 64.10
C LEU A 280 9.08 53.89 65.01
#